data_AF-A0A1Q5CZ02-F1
#
_entry.id   AF-A0A1Q5CZ02-F1
#
_cell.length_a   1.000
_cell.length_b   1.000
_cell.length_c   1.000
_cell.angle_alpha   90.00
_cell.angle_beta   90.00
_cell.angle_gamma   90.00
#
_symmetry.space_group_name_H-M   'P 1'
#
loop_
_entity.id
_entity.type
_entity.pdbx_description
1 polymer ?
#
loop_
_entity_poly.entity_id
_entity_poly.type
_entity_poly.pdbx_seq_one_letter_code
_entity_poly.pdbx_strand_id
1 'polypeptide(L)'
;MITFTVEESWDRIESWLARHAPVTFGLLRPPAVLPDIAAAELRLGLAFPPDLRGSLLRHDGVELQDGTLRLDYYGPLSGVGEIVRSTEFLRDVGKDLAEEEAELNEEERDEYAYWPHERLLVTLGIGWQASDGLFLVTRPGPHHGRVGRYFDETGSAFTSWSGLRHLLSDFATALENGLSFDGRIPLAHEGRLIWDDGRTVVADPVSALDVAAGAPEPQVPAAEPAPPVPQTDGAYAVIAFGGSGLFGPETAPPVQPDVVFVAGIDPGELLDRLGSVPATVGPRSREQARLSAGAPWAAHRPMVRAGSCGDGWSYATQEGGDAQFGRPEVLGRLSRGTRVVRLAKQGYEVRVTVVEDGTERPEAGHRVESPREDYVTGPDGQPALGRDGQQWQRIGVDPWPGSTAAYARLLAGLTAEYGISWNPTDDAAAPLASALLLPVLDEVPEARHPVTVVRDFDLGAIVERTQPERLRSAMASQLARLASETAIDGYPEIAPALEQAGRGEPVDLTADGALDLRMRTIRAEARAVRGLLDAARHQPDPAPVTTADLAAWHGRDAAAGALRRFLLLPLPAAAETILSLRLSVHWRDELAADLAD
;
A
#
# COMPACT_ATOMS: atom_id res chain seq x y z
N MET A 1 -8.79 -21.10 27.58
CA MET A 1 -9.83 -21.27 26.55
C MET A 1 -10.43 -22.66 26.77
N ILE A 2 -11.75 -22.78 26.89
CA ILE A 2 -12.41 -24.09 27.03
C ILE A 2 -12.47 -24.68 25.62
N THR A 3 -11.88 -25.87 25.43
CA THR A 3 -11.92 -26.59 24.15
C THR A 3 -13.08 -27.57 24.18
N PHE A 4 -13.95 -27.50 23.18
CA PHE A 4 -15.08 -28.41 23.01
C PHE A 4 -14.75 -29.56 22.06
N THR A 5 -15.54 -30.63 22.14
CA THR A 5 -15.50 -31.72 21.15
C THR A 5 -16.05 -31.25 19.80
N VAL A 6 -15.83 -32.07 18.75
CA VAL A 6 -16.37 -31.79 17.41
C VAL A 6 -17.90 -31.74 17.42
N GLU A 7 -18.55 -32.66 18.14
CA GLU A 7 -20.01 -32.74 18.27
C GLU A 7 -20.58 -31.48 18.95
N GLU A 8 -20.04 -31.13 20.12
CA GLU A 8 -20.47 -29.93 20.86
C GLU A 8 -20.23 -28.63 20.07
N SER A 9 -19.14 -28.56 19.29
CA SER A 9 -18.85 -27.40 18.44
C SER A 9 -19.86 -27.29 17.30
N TRP A 10 -20.21 -28.40 16.66
CA TRP A 10 -21.22 -28.41 15.60
C TRP A 10 -22.61 -28.05 16.12
N ASP A 11 -23.02 -28.56 17.28
CA ASP A 11 -24.33 -28.20 17.86
C ASP A 11 -24.47 -26.69 18.08
N ARG A 12 -23.37 -26.03 18.49
CA ARG A 12 -23.30 -24.57 18.67
C ARG A 12 -23.34 -23.83 17.33
N ILE A 13 -22.53 -24.27 16.36
CA ILE A 13 -22.50 -23.69 15.00
C ILE A 13 -23.89 -23.80 14.36
N GLU A 14 -24.49 -24.98 14.35
CA GLU A 14 -25.83 -25.23 13.80
C GLU A 14 -26.90 -24.38 14.48
N SER A 15 -26.88 -24.34 15.82
CA SER A 15 -27.84 -23.54 16.60
C SER A 15 -27.71 -22.04 16.32
N TRP A 16 -26.50 -21.55 16.06
CA TRP A 16 -26.29 -20.15 15.70
C TRP A 16 -26.75 -19.89 14.26
N LEU A 17 -26.32 -20.72 13.29
CA LEU A 17 -26.68 -20.56 11.88
C LEU A 17 -28.19 -20.66 11.67
N ALA A 18 -28.87 -21.63 12.28
CA ALA A 18 -30.32 -21.78 12.15
C ALA A 18 -31.09 -20.54 12.63
N ARG A 19 -30.56 -19.82 13.63
CA ARG A 19 -31.17 -18.60 14.18
C ARG A 19 -30.80 -17.33 13.40
N HIS A 20 -29.55 -17.20 12.99
CA HIS A 20 -28.99 -15.94 12.50
C HIS A 20 -28.68 -15.96 11.00
N ALA A 21 -28.26 -17.11 10.47
CA ALA A 21 -27.90 -17.29 9.07
C ALA A 21 -28.59 -18.51 8.42
N PRO A 22 -29.94 -18.54 8.36
CA PRO A 22 -30.71 -19.70 7.88
C PRO A 22 -30.43 -20.09 6.42
N VAL A 23 -30.04 -19.14 5.56
CA VAL A 23 -29.61 -19.44 4.18
C VAL A 23 -28.34 -20.25 4.20
N THR A 24 -27.33 -19.84 4.98
CA THR A 24 -26.08 -20.58 5.15
C THR A 24 -26.31 -21.93 5.83
N PHE A 25 -27.19 -21.99 6.83
CA PHE A 25 -27.57 -23.25 7.49
C PHE A 25 -28.14 -24.27 6.50
N GLY A 26 -29.00 -23.82 5.58
CA GLY A 26 -29.62 -24.68 4.56
C GLY A 26 -28.63 -25.28 3.56
N LEU A 27 -27.39 -24.78 3.50
CA LEU A 27 -26.33 -25.26 2.60
C LEU A 27 -25.37 -26.25 3.27
N LEU A 28 -25.56 -26.54 4.56
CA LEU A 28 -24.87 -27.65 5.21
C LEU A 28 -25.40 -28.97 4.63
N ARG A 29 -24.51 -29.78 4.06
CA ARG A 29 -24.91 -31.08 3.50
C ARG A 29 -25.31 -32.05 4.62
N PRO A 30 -26.16 -33.06 4.34
CA PRO A 30 -26.43 -34.11 5.31
C PRO A 30 -25.16 -34.87 5.73
N PRO A 31 -25.18 -35.63 6.84
CA PRO A 31 -24.09 -36.49 7.26
C PRO A 31 -23.55 -37.39 6.15
N ALA A 32 -22.22 -37.53 6.08
CA ALA A 32 -21.59 -38.55 5.27
C ALA A 32 -21.96 -39.95 5.82
N VAL A 33 -22.13 -40.92 4.93
CA VAL A 33 -22.36 -42.31 5.35
C VAL A 33 -21.02 -43.02 5.58
N LEU A 34 -20.97 -43.87 6.60
CA LEU A 34 -19.75 -44.62 6.95
C LEU A 34 -19.11 -45.40 5.78
N PRO A 35 -19.88 -46.02 4.86
CA PRO A 35 -19.29 -46.68 3.69
C PRO A 35 -18.50 -45.76 2.77
N ASP A 36 -18.94 -44.51 2.60
CA ASP A 36 -18.27 -43.55 1.72
C ASP A 36 -16.96 -43.06 2.33
N ILE A 37 -16.94 -42.83 3.65
CA ILE A 37 -15.71 -42.52 4.39
C ILE A 37 -14.73 -43.70 4.27
N ALA A 38 -15.19 -44.93 4.50
CA ALA A 38 -14.33 -46.11 4.40
C ALA A 38 -13.79 -46.32 2.96
N ALA A 39 -14.59 -46.03 1.93
CA ALA A 39 -14.16 -46.07 0.55
C ALA A 39 -13.10 -45.00 0.25
N ALA A 40 -13.24 -43.80 0.81
CA ALA A 40 -12.26 -42.73 0.68
C ALA A 40 -10.94 -43.06 1.39
N GLU A 41 -11.00 -43.57 2.62
CA GLU A 41 -9.82 -44.05 3.37
C GLU A 41 -9.06 -45.12 2.59
N LEU A 42 -9.80 -46.09 2.03
CA LEU A 42 -9.23 -47.15 1.19
C LEU A 42 -8.59 -46.59 -0.10
N ARG A 43 -9.28 -45.67 -0.78
CA ARG A 43 -8.81 -45.07 -2.04
C ARG A 43 -7.55 -44.24 -1.86
N LEU A 44 -7.49 -43.46 -0.78
CA LEU A 44 -6.35 -42.59 -0.49
C LEU A 44 -5.20 -43.32 0.20
N GLY A 45 -5.44 -44.54 0.71
CA GLY A 45 -4.47 -45.31 1.48
C GLY A 45 -4.19 -44.71 2.86
N LEU A 46 -5.14 -43.98 3.44
CA LEU A 46 -4.99 -43.24 4.69
C LEU A 46 -6.17 -43.50 5.62
N ALA A 47 -5.93 -43.50 6.94
CA ALA A 47 -7.00 -43.43 7.92
C ALA A 47 -7.34 -41.96 8.22
N PHE A 48 -8.62 -41.61 8.24
CA PHE A 48 -9.05 -40.25 8.56
C PHE A 48 -8.92 -40.02 10.07
N PRO A 49 -8.37 -38.87 10.51
CA PRO A 49 -8.29 -38.54 11.93
C PRO A 49 -9.68 -38.56 12.58
N PRO A 50 -9.80 -38.99 13.86
CA PRO A 50 -11.10 -39.10 14.54
C PRO A 50 -11.95 -37.84 14.50
N ASP A 51 -11.32 -36.66 14.66
CA ASP A 51 -12.03 -35.37 14.61
C ASP A 51 -12.62 -35.10 13.22
N LEU A 52 -11.90 -35.43 12.14
CA LEU A 52 -12.39 -35.30 10.76
C LEU A 52 -13.57 -36.24 10.51
N ARG A 53 -13.44 -37.50 10.93
CA ARG A 53 -14.52 -38.49 10.82
C ARG A 53 -15.77 -38.04 11.56
N GLY A 54 -15.61 -37.53 12.79
CA GLY A 54 -16.70 -36.99 13.58
C GLY A 54 -17.40 -35.81 12.90
N SER A 55 -16.62 -34.91 12.27
CA SER A 55 -17.17 -33.77 11.53
C SER A 55 -17.94 -34.21 10.28
N LEU A 56 -17.40 -35.14 9.49
CA LEU A 56 -18.05 -35.67 8.28
C LEU A 56 -19.34 -36.44 8.60
N LEU A 57 -19.38 -37.13 9.74
CA LEU A 57 -20.59 -37.78 10.25
C LEU A 57 -21.65 -36.80 10.76
N ARG A 58 -21.33 -35.50 10.87
CA ARG A 58 -22.31 -34.44 11.12
C ARG A 58 -22.75 -33.78 9.82
N HIS A 59 -21.80 -33.40 8.98
CA HIS A 59 -22.04 -32.78 7.67
C HIS A 59 -20.99 -33.23 6.66
N ASP A 60 -21.43 -33.73 5.50
CA ASP A 60 -20.54 -34.08 4.37
C ASP A 60 -20.08 -32.83 3.59
N GLY A 61 -19.49 -31.87 4.31
CA GLY A 61 -19.15 -30.55 3.78
C GLY A 61 -20.38 -29.69 3.53
N VAL A 62 -20.33 -28.90 2.45
CA VAL A 62 -21.34 -27.88 2.13
C VAL A 62 -21.70 -27.89 0.65
N GLU A 63 -22.91 -27.43 0.32
CA GLU A 63 -23.28 -27.08 -1.04
C GLU A 63 -22.55 -25.80 -1.46
N LEU A 64 -21.94 -25.78 -2.65
CA LEU A 64 -21.10 -24.68 -3.14
C LEU A 64 -21.94 -23.71 -3.99
N GLN A 65 -22.33 -22.59 -3.38
CA GLN A 65 -23.08 -21.51 -4.02
C GLN A 65 -22.96 -20.21 -3.21
N ASP A 66 -23.69 -19.16 -3.60
CA ASP A 66 -23.77 -17.95 -2.80
C ASP A 66 -24.35 -18.23 -1.40
N GLY A 67 -23.72 -17.70 -0.36
CA GLY A 67 -24.10 -17.89 1.05
C GLY A 67 -23.56 -19.16 1.72
N THR A 68 -22.75 -19.97 1.05
CA THR A 68 -22.12 -21.18 1.61
C THR A 68 -21.31 -20.88 2.88
N LEU A 69 -21.34 -21.81 3.85
CA LEU A 69 -20.47 -21.71 5.03
C LEU A 69 -19.00 -21.82 4.62
N ARG A 70 -18.26 -20.75 4.89
CA ARG A 70 -16.82 -20.63 4.65
C ARG A 70 -16.10 -20.25 5.92
N LEU A 71 -14.91 -20.80 6.13
CA LEU A 71 -13.97 -20.43 7.19
C LEU A 71 -13.07 -19.29 6.71
N ASP A 72 -13.71 -18.22 6.24
CA ASP A 72 -13.07 -17.02 5.72
C ASP A 72 -11.93 -17.28 4.70
N TYR A 73 -10.67 -16.98 5.04
CA TYR A 73 -9.48 -17.21 4.22
C TYR A 73 -9.31 -18.66 3.76
N TYR A 74 -9.91 -19.59 4.50
CA TYR A 74 -9.78 -21.03 4.26
C TYR A 74 -10.91 -21.62 3.44
N GLY A 75 -11.89 -20.81 3.03
CA GLY A 75 -13.00 -21.22 2.17
C GLY A 75 -13.92 -22.31 2.76
N PRO A 76 -14.72 -23.00 1.92
CA PRO A 76 -15.77 -23.92 2.38
C PRO A 76 -15.22 -25.26 2.89
N LEU A 77 -15.93 -25.88 3.84
CA LEU A 77 -15.62 -27.22 4.33
C LEU A 77 -15.87 -28.27 3.24
N SER A 78 -14.88 -29.13 3.01
CA SER A 78 -14.96 -30.19 1.99
C SER A 78 -15.74 -31.40 2.50
N GLY A 79 -16.57 -31.98 1.63
CA GLY A 79 -17.13 -33.31 1.83
C GLY A 79 -16.13 -34.41 1.48
N VAL A 80 -16.48 -35.66 1.73
CA VAL A 80 -15.65 -36.85 1.44
C VAL A 80 -15.19 -36.86 -0.02
N GLY A 81 -16.11 -36.59 -0.95
CA GLY A 81 -15.83 -36.57 -2.37
C GLY A 81 -14.85 -35.45 -2.76
N GLU A 82 -15.00 -34.26 -2.20
CA GLU A 82 -14.07 -33.14 -2.39
C GLU A 82 -12.69 -33.45 -1.82
N ILE A 83 -12.60 -33.99 -0.60
CA ILE A 83 -11.33 -34.36 0.06
C ILE A 83 -10.53 -35.32 -0.84
N VAL A 84 -11.19 -36.37 -1.35
CA VAL A 84 -10.55 -37.34 -2.24
C VAL A 84 -10.01 -36.66 -3.51
N ARG A 85 -10.84 -35.86 -4.19
CA ARG A 85 -10.44 -35.18 -5.42
C ARG A 85 -9.27 -34.21 -5.20
N SER A 86 -9.33 -33.41 -4.14
CA SER A 86 -8.30 -32.42 -3.83
C SER A 86 -6.98 -33.07 -3.44
N THR A 87 -7.02 -34.12 -2.61
CA THR A 87 -5.80 -34.87 -2.24
C THR A 87 -5.17 -35.57 -3.45
N GLU A 88 -5.97 -36.18 -4.33
CA GLU A 88 -5.43 -36.80 -5.55
C GLU A 88 -4.84 -35.76 -6.51
N PHE A 89 -5.51 -34.61 -6.67
CA PHE A 89 -5.01 -33.51 -7.49
C PHE A 89 -3.65 -33.01 -7.00
N LEU A 90 -3.53 -32.69 -5.70
CA LEU A 90 -2.28 -32.17 -5.13
C LEU A 90 -1.14 -33.20 -5.19
N ARG A 91 -1.45 -34.49 -5.00
CA ARG A 91 -0.47 -35.57 -5.20
C ARG A 91 -0.03 -35.70 -6.65
N ASP A 92 -0.93 -35.54 -7.62
CA ASP A 92 -0.59 -35.60 -9.05
C ASP A 92 0.29 -34.41 -9.48
N VAL A 93 0.04 -33.21 -8.94
CA VAL A 93 0.89 -32.03 -9.19
C VAL A 93 2.29 -32.21 -8.60
N GLY A 94 2.39 -32.75 -7.38
CA GLY A 94 3.66 -32.98 -6.69
C GLY A 94 4.46 -34.19 -7.18
N LYS A 95 3.95 -35.02 -8.10
CA LYS A 95 4.56 -36.32 -8.44
C LYS A 95 5.99 -36.20 -8.99
N ASP A 96 6.28 -35.13 -9.72
CA ASP A 96 7.57 -34.91 -10.36
C ASP A 96 8.66 -34.50 -9.33
N LEU A 97 8.24 -34.12 -8.11
CA LEU A 97 9.12 -33.77 -6.99
C LEU A 97 9.35 -34.94 -6.03
N ALA A 98 8.63 -36.04 -6.18
CA ALA A 98 8.60 -37.14 -5.21
C ALA A 98 9.97 -37.83 -5.01
N GLU A 99 10.81 -37.88 -6.04
CA GLU A 99 12.17 -38.44 -5.94
C GLU A 99 13.10 -37.54 -5.10
N GLU A 100 13.00 -36.22 -5.28
CA GLU A 100 13.79 -35.23 -4.52
C GLU A 100 13.30 -35.14 -3.07
N GLU A 101 11.99 -35.25 -2.84
CA GLU A 101 11.39 -35.18 -1.51
C GLU A 101 11.57 -36.45 -0.66
N ALA A 102 11.92 -37.59 -1.28
CA ALA A 102 12.10 -38.87 -0.59
C ALA A 102 13.27 -38.87 0.41
N GLU A 103 14.25 -37.97 0.24
CA GLU A 103 15.40 -37.83 1.14
C GLU A 103 15.11 -36.93 2.35
N LEU A 104 14.00 -36.19 2.35
CA LEU A 104 13.65 -35.25 3.42
C LEU A 104 13.28 -36.00 4.72
N ASN A 105 13.81 -35.51 5.84
CA ASN A 105 13.40 -35.99 7.16
C ASN A 105 11.98 -35.49 7.53
N GLU A 106 11.46 -35.89 8.69
CA GLU A 106 10.06 -35.57 9.02
C GLU A 106 9.74 -34.09 9.18
N GLU A 107 10.68 -33.31 9.70
CA GLU A 107 10.53 -31.86 9.87
C GLU A 107 10.67 -31.17 8.51
N GLU A 108 11.67 -31.58 7.74
CA GLU A 108 11.90 -31.09 6.37
C GLU A 108 10.73 -31.40 5.43
N ARG A 109 10.11 -32.58 5.53
CA ARG A 109 8.90 -32.90 4.75
C ARG A 109 7.72 -32.02 5.14
N ASP A 110 7.62 -31.61 6.40
CA ASP A 110 6.51 -30.76 6.80
C ASP A 110 6.67 -29.32 6.30
N GLU A 111 7.91 -28.87 6.10
CA GLU A 111 8.23 -27.50 5.66
C GLU A 111 8.42 -27.38 4.14
N TYR A 112 9.11 -28.34 3.51
CA TYR A 112 9.62 -28.19 2.14
C TYR A 112 8.93 -29.08 1.11
N ALA A 113 8.30 -30.19 1.51
CA ALA A 113 7.62 -31.04 0.54
C ALA A 113 6.35 -30.34 0.02
N TYR A 114 6.14 -30.43 -1.29
CA TYR A 114 5.02 -29.81 -1.97
C TYR A 114 3.68 -30.31 -1.41
N TRP A 115 3.50 -31.64 -1.36
CA TRP A 115 2.32 -32.25 -0.75
C TRP A 115 2.60 -33.65 -0.20
N PRO A 116 3.02 -33.77 1.09
CA PRO A 116 3.19 -35.05 1.75
C PRO A 116 1.99 -35.97 1.59
N HIS A 117 2.27 -37.26 1.34
CA HIS A 117 1.23 -38.25 1.07
C HIS A 117 0.20 -38.34 2.20
N GLU A 118 0.59 -38.08 3.45
CA GLU A 118 -0.27 -38.17 4.64
C GLU A 118 -1.06 -36.89 4.94
N ARG A 119 -1.24 -35.99 3.96
CA ARG A 119 -2.07 -34.79 4.09
C ARG A 119 -3.41 -34.92 3.37
N LEU A 120 -4.46 -34.47 4.04
CA LEU A 120 -5.82 -34.36 3.50
C LEU A 120 -6.21 -32.88 3.44
N LEU A 121 -6.59 -32.39 2.27
CA LEU A 121 -7.14 -31.03 2.15
C LEU A 121 -8.63 -31.08 2.55
N VAL A 122 -8.98 -30.41 3.65
CA VAL A 122 -10.31 -30.50 4.31
C VAL A 122 -11.18 -29.27 4.10
N THR A 123 -10.65 -28.25 3.41
CA THR A 123 -11.43 -27.14 2.84
C THR A 123 -11.06 -26.94 1.38
N LEU A 124 -11.80 -26.08 0.68
CA LEU A 124 -11.39 -25.54 -0.61
C LEU A 124 -10.98 -24.08 -0.44
N GLY A 125 -10.19 -23.54 -1.37
CA GLY A 125 -9.85 -22.11 -1.38
C GLY A 125 -11.08 -21.23 -1.52
N ILE A 126 -10.91 -19.91 -1.36
CA ILE A 126 -11.99 -18.93 -1.57
C ILE A 126 -12.58 -19.04 -2.99
N GLY A 127 -11.75 -19.39 -3.98
CA GLY A 127 -12.17 -19.69 -5.36
C GLY A 127 -12.81 -21.07 -5.57
N TRP A 128 -13.06 -21.84 -4.49
CA TRP A 128 -13.61 -23.19 -4.48
C TRP A 128 -12.79 -24.22 -5.28
N GLN A 129 -11.48 -24.03 -5.25
CA GLN A 129 -10.50 -24.87 -5.93
C GLN A 129 -9.55 -25.54 -4.94
N ALA A 130 -8.92 -26.63 -5.39
CA ALA A 130 -8.01 -27.46 -4.60
C ALA A 130 -6.56 -26.93 -4.56
N SER A 131 -6.35 -25.63 -4.76
CA SER A 131 -5.04 -24.96 -4.68
C SER A 131 -4.77 -24.34 -3.31
N ASP A 132 -5.81 -24.10 -2.52
CA ASP A 132 -5.72 -23.39 -1.25
C ASP A 132 -6.65 -24.02 -0.20
N GLY A 133 -6.30 -23.87 1.08
CA GLY A 133 -7.19 -24.25 2.16
C GLY A 133 -6.47 -24.83 3.38
N LEU A 134 -7.24 -25.51 4.21
CA LEU A 134 -6.75 -26.19 5.40
C LEU A 134 -6.50 -27.66 5.10
N PHE A 135 -5.43 -28.18 5.68
CA PHE A 135 -5.11 -29.60 5.64
C PHE A 135 -5.02 -30.21 7.03
N LEU A 136 -5.23 -31.53 7.08
CA LEU A 136 -4.96 -32.35 8.24
C LEU A 136 -3.86 -33.36 7.94
N VAL A 137 -3.02 -33.61 8.93
CA VAL A 137 -2.00 -34.66 8.89
C VAL A 137 -2.56 -35.97 9.42
N THR A 138 -2.43 -37.07 8.68
CA THR A 138 -2.97 -38.39 9.04
C THR A 138 -1.91 -39.33 9.60
N ARG A 139 -0.62 -39.04 9.42
CA ARG A 139 0.46 -39.90 9.93
C ARG A 139 0.43 -39.99 11.45
N PRO A 140 0.63 -41.17 12.07
CA PRO A 140 0.80 -41.28 13.51
C PRO A 140 2.01 -40.47 13.97
N GLY A 141 1.89 -39.75 15.09
CA GLY A 141 2.97 -38.93 15.62
C GLY A 141 2.46 -37.63 16.27
N PRO A 142 3.37 -36.70 16.60
CA PRO A 142 3.04 -35.46 17.30
C PRO A 142 2.16 -34.51 16.47
N HIS A 143 2.08 -34.71 15.16
CA HIS A 143 1.23 -33.92 14.25
C HIS A 143 -0.03 -34.65 13.80
N HIS A 144 -0.33 -35.86 14.31
CA HIS A 144 -1.53 -36.59 13.93
C HIS A 144 -2.80 -35.77 14.23
N GLY A 145 -3.59 -35.49 13.19
CA GLY A 145 -4.80 -34.66 13.25
C GLY A 145 -4.55 -33.17 13.38
N ARG A 146 -3.30 -32.70 13.27
CA ARG A 146 -2.95 -31.27 13.34
C ARG A 146 -3.42 -30.52 12.10
N VAL A 147 -3.89 -29.29 12.29
CA VAL A 147 -4.35 -28.39 11.22
C VAL A 147 -3.19 -27.56 10.68
N GLY A 148 -2.97 -27.62 9.39
CA GLY A 148 -2.13 -26.68 8.65
C GLY A 148 -2.93 -25.95 7.57
N ARG A 149 -2.31 -24.94 6.98
CA ARG A 149 -2.82 -24.22 5.82
C ARG A 149 -1.88 -24.41 4.65
N TYR A 150 -2.45 -24.44 3.46
CA TYR A 150 -1.73 -24.49 2.20
C TYR A 150 -2.26 -23.38 1.31
N PHE A 151 -1.33 -22.61 0.73
CA PHE A 151 -1.62 -21.63 -0.31
C PHE A 151 -0.60 -21.82 -1.43
N ASP A 152 -1.03 -21.77 -2.68
CA ASP A 152 -0.12 -22.04 -3.80
C ASP A 152 1.03 -21.01 -3.90
N GLU A 153 0.84 -19.78 -3.41
CA GLU A 153 1.86 -18.72 -3.47
C GLU A 153 2.86 -18.76 -2.31
N THR A 154 2.48 -19.34 -1.17
CA THR A 154 3.29 -19.29 0.07
C THR A 154 3.66 -20.66 0.63
N GLY A 155 3.12 -21.73 0.05
CA GLY A 155 3.36 -23.10 0.48
C GLY A 155 2.56 -23.49 1.73
N SER A 156 3.02 -24.53 2.41
CA SER A 156 2.34 -25.09 3.58
C SER A 156 2.92 -24.58 4.90
N ALA A 157 2.06 -24.27 5.87
CA ALA A 157 2.48 -23.95 7.24
C ALA A 157 1.47 -24.48 8.27
N PHE A 158 1.94 -24.86 9.46
CA PHE A 158 1.03 -25.24 10.54
C PHE A 158 0.33 -24.02 11.15
N THR A 159 -0.96 -24.19 11.47
CA THR A 159 -1.74 -23.19 12.21
C THR A 159 -1.49 -23.30 13.71
N SER A 160 -2.05 -22.36 14.48
CA SER A 160 -2.08 -22.43 15.94
C SER A 160 -3.04 -23.51 16.47
N TRP A 161 -4.00 -23.98 15.66
CA TRP A 161 -4.92 -25.03 16.06
C TRP A 161 -4.25 -26.41 16.01
N SER A 162 -4.21 -27.08 17.16
CA SER A 162 -3.61 -28.41 17.28
C SER A 162 -4.49 -29.55 16.74
N GLY A 163 -5.70 -29.26 16.28
CA GLY A 163 -6.56 -30.20 15.56
C GLY A 163 -7.93 -29.61 15.21
N LEU A 164 -8.69 -30.33 14.39
CA LEU A 164 -9.98 -29.84 13.85
C LEU A 164 -10.98 -29.45 14.95
N ARG A 165 -11.02 -30.17 16.07
CA ARG A 165 -11.87 -29.78 17.22
C ARG A 165 -11.56 -28.39 17.77
N HIS A 166 -10.29 -27.99 17.79
CA HIS A 166 -9.89 -26.67 18.28
C HIS A 166 -10.34 -25.58 17.32
N LEU A 167 -10.17 -25.81 16.02
CA LEU A 167 -10.64 -24.90 14.99
C LEU A 167 -12.17 -24.72 15.07
N LEU A 168 -12.94 -25.81 15.11
CA LEU A 168 -14.40 -25.73 15.17
C LEU A 168 -14.89 -25.09 16.48
N SER A 169 -14.24 -25.40 17.60
CA SER A 169 -14.54 -24.80 18.91
C SER A 169 -14.28 -23.29 18.92
N ASP A 170 -13.19 -22.85 18.30
CA ASP A 170 -12.85 -21.44 18.17
C ASP A 170 -13.82 -20.71 17.23
N PHE A 171 -14.16 -21.33 16.09
CA PHE A 171 -15.16 -20.82 15.17
C PHE A 171 -16.56 -20.68 15.81
N ALA A 172 -17.02 -21.69 16.55
CA ALA A 172 -18.28 -21.64 17.29
C ALA A 172 -18.27 -20.49 18.32
N THR A 173 -17.15 -20.29 19.01
CA THR A 173 -16.98 -19.23 19.99
C THR A 173 -16.98 -17.85 19.32
N ALA A 174 -16.37 -17.72 18.14
CA ALA A 174 -16.37 -16.50 17.35
C ALA A 174 -17.79 -16.12 16.89
N LEU A 175 -18.55 -17.07 16.35
CA LEU A 175 -19.95 -16.87 15.95
C LEU A 175 -20.82 -16.38 17.10
N GLU A 176 -20.79 -17.07 18.24
CA GLU A 176 -21.68 -16.78 19.36
C GLU A 176 -21.39 -15.45 20.07
N ASN A 177 -20.12 -15.04 20.10
CA ASN A 177 -19.67 -13.87 20.85
C ASN A 177 -19.32 -12.67 19.96
N GLY A 178 -19.42 -12.80 18.64
CA GLY A 178 -19.01 -11.76 17.70
C GLY A 178 -17.51 -11.45 17.80
N LEU A 179 -16.68 -12.47 18.04
CA LEU A 179 -15.23 -12.32 18.18
C LEU A 179 -14.54 -12.60 16.84
N SER A 180 -13.29 -12.14 16.73
CA SER A 180 -12.44 -12.45 15.58
C SER A 180 -12.09 -13.95 15.56
N PHE A 181 -12.30 -14.57 14.41
CA PHE A 181 -11.77 -15.87 14.01
C PHE A 181 -10.65 -15.63 12.99
N ASP A 182 -9.40 -15.92 13.39
CA ASP A 182 -8.19 -15.71 12.57
C ASP A 182 -8.07 -14.33 11.89
N GLY A 183 -8.45 -13.28 12.63
CA GLY A 183 -8.36 -11.89 12.19
C GLY A 183 -9.63 -11.33 11.54
N ARG A 184 -10.66 -12.14 11.28
CA ARG A 184 -11.94 -11.69 10.70
C ARG A 184 -13.13 -12.07 11.57
N ILE A 185 -14.15 -11.21 11.57
CA ILE A 185 -15.32 -11.35 12.44
C ILE A 185 -16.45 -11.96 11.62
N PRO A 186 -16.96 -13.15 11.99
CA PRO A 186 -18.13 -13.73 11.36
C PRO A 186 -19.40 -13.02 11.83
N LEU A 187 -20.26 -12.64 10.89
CA LEU A 187 -21.50 -11.90 11.17
C LEU A 187 -22.66 -12.50 10.37
N ALA A 188 -23.88 -12.31 10.85
CA ALA A 188 -25.08 -12.64 10.10
C ALA A 188 -25.64 -11.40 9.42
N HIS A 189 -25.90 -11.48 8.11
CA HIS A 189 -26.56 -10.43 7.36
C HIS A 189 -27.49 -11.04 6.30
N GLU A 190 -28.74 -10.57 6.25
CA GLU A 190 -29.78 -11.09 5.35
C GLU A 190 -29.91 -12.62 5.36
N GLY A 191 -29.73 -13.22 6.53
CA GLY A 191 -29.80 -14.66 6.73
C GLY A 191 -28.60 -15.45 6.17
N ARG A 192 -27.50 -14.80 5.80
CA ARG A 192 -26.23 -15.40 5.37
C ARG A 192 -25.13 -15.12 6.39
N LEU A 193 -24.15 -16.02 6.47
CA LEU A 193 -22.87 -15.78 7.14
C LEU A 193 -21.99 -14.93 6.21
N ILE A 194 -21.61 -13.75 6.69
CA ILE A 194 -20.65 -12.86 6.04
C ILE A 194 -19.43 -12.66 6.95
N TRP A 195 -18.39 -12.06 6.39
CA TRP A 195 -17.11 -11.87 7.08
C TRP A 195 -16.68 -10.42 6.99
N ASP A 196 -16.26 -9.86 8.12
CA ASP A 196 -15.80 -8.48 8.16
C ASP A 196 -14.46 -8.32 8.87
N ASP A 197 -13.76 -7.23 8.56
CA ASP A 197 -12.52 -6.88 9.23
C ASP A 197 -12.87 -6.07 10.48
N GLY A 198 -12.54 -6.57 11.67
CA GLY A 198 -12.59 -5.76 12.88
C GLY A 198 -11.51 -4.69 12.80
N ARG A 199 -11.85 -3.50 12.30
CA ARG A 199 -10.89 -2.40 12.17
C ARG A 199 -11.00 -1.49 13.37
N THR A 200 -9.88 -1.24 14.03
CA THR A 200 -9.77 -0.23 15.09
C THR A 200 -8.54 0.61 14.86
N VAL A 201 -8.65 1.91 15.12
CA VAL A 201 -7.52 2.83 15.12
C VAL A 201 -7.32 3.40 16.51
N VAL A 202 -6.08 3.75 16.84
CA VAL A 202 -5.81 4.48 18.09
C VAL A 202 -6.41 5.87 17.99
N ALA A 203 -7.05 6.33 19.06
CA ALA A 203 -7.76 7.61 19.07
C ALA A 203 -6.80 8.81 19.02
N ASP A 204 -5.64 8.70 19.66
CA ASP A 204 -4.64 9.76 19.75
C ASP A 204 -3.28 9.25 19.25
N PRO A 205 -3.08 9.16 17.92
CA PRO A 205 -1.82 8.75 17.35
C PRO A 205 -0.76 9.84 17.50
N VAL A 206 0.51 9.43 17.63
CA VAL A 206 1.64 10.35 17.64
C VAL A 206 1.69 11.15 16.33
N SER A 207 1.69 12.48 16.42
CA SER A 207 1.91 13.38 15.28
C SER A 207 3.40 13.43 14.93
N ALA A 208 3.74 13.03 13.71
CA ALA A 208 5.11 13.12 13.21
C ALA A 208 5.50 14.57 12.92
N LEU A 209 4.53 15.42 12.52
CA LEU A 209 4.79 16.83 12.27
C LEU A 209 5.03 17.61 13.57
N ASP A 210 4.33 17.30 14.66
CA ASP A 210 4.57 17.91 15.98
C ASP A 210 5.93 17.52 16.55
N VAL A 211 6.30 16.23 16.43
CA VAL A 211 7.65 15.75 16.77
C VAL A 211 8.71 16.53 15.99
N ALA A 212 8.49 16.74 14.70
CA ALA A 212 9.40 17.49 13.84
C ALA A 212 9.44 18.99 14.14
N ALA A 213 8.33 19.60 14.57
CA ALA A 213 8.30 21.00 14.98
C ALA A 213 9.20 21.28 16.20
N GLY A 214 9.42 20.27 17.06
CA GLY A 214 10.37 20.35 18.18
C GLY A 214 11.83 20.05 17.82
N ALA A 215 12.10 19.53 16.62
CA ALA A 215 13.45 19.18 16.18
C ALA A 215 14.16 20.41 15.59
N PRO A 216 15.48 20.62 15.85
CA PRO A 216 16.23 21.65 15.18
C PRO A 216 16.50 21.26 13.72
N GLU A 217 16.48 22.24 12.82
CA GLU A 217 17.00 22.04 11.47
C GLU A 217 18.51 21.82 11.53
N PRO A 218 19.06 20.75 10.94
CA PRO A 218 20.50 20.52 10.94
C PRO A 218 21.22 21.63 10.19
N GLN A 219 22.48 21.90 10.53
CA GLN A 219 23.34 22.81 9.79
C GLN A 219 24.46 22.01 9.13
N VAL A 220 24.80 22.34 7.88
CA VAL A 220 25.99 21.77 7.24
C VAL A 220 27.21 22.15 8.10
N PRO A 221 28.02 21.17 8.55
CA PRO A 221 29.24 21.46 9.30
C PRO A 221 30.13 22.40 8.50
N ALA A 222 30.75 23.38 9.17
CA ALA A 222 31.77 24.20 8.52
C ALA A 222 32.85 23.27 7.94
N ALA A 223 33.16 23.42 6.65
CA ALA A 223 34.14 22.58 5.98
C ALA A 223 35.42 22.50 6.82
N GLU A 224 35.80 21.29 7.23
CA GLU A 224 37.13 21.10 7.83
C GLU A 224 38.17 21.60 6.82
N PRO A 225 39.21 22.32 7.28
CA PRO A 225 40.27 22.77 6.39
C PRO A 225 40.81 21.55 5.65
N ALA A 226 40.73 21.59 4.31
CA ALA A 226 41.16 20.50 3.47
C ALA A 226 42.56 20.05 3.93
N PRO A 227 42.79 18.75 4.22
CA PRO A 227 44.12 18.28 4.51
C PRO A 227 45.02 18.68 3.34
N PRO A 228 46.25 19.14 3.59
CA PRO A 228 47.14 19.61 2.54
C PRO A 228 47.27 18.52 1.47
N VAL A 229 47.03 18.90 0.21
CA VAL A 229 47.21 18.03 -0.95
C VAL A 229 48.62 17.41 -0.84
N PRO A 230 48.76 16.07 -0.81
CA PRO A 230 50.07 15.46 -0.79
C PRO A 230 50.85 15.89 -2.03
N GLN A 231 52.11 16.30 -1.85
CA GLN A 231 53.01 16.61 -2.95
C GLN A 231 53.12 15.39 -3.89
N THR A 232 53.11 15.65 -5.19
CA THR A 232 52.97 14.66 -6.28
C THR A 232 54.11 13.64 -6.45
N ASP A 233 55.09 13.60 -5.54
CA ASP A 233 56.28 12.75 -5.67
C ASP A 233 56.49 11.79 -4.49
N GLY A 234 55.45 11.04 -4.11
CA GLY A 234 55.57 9.95 -3.14
C GLY A 234 54.56 8.85 -3.37
N ALA A 235 55.03 7.59 -3.44
CA ALA A 235 54.17 6.42 -3.48
C ALA A 235 53.43 6.29 -2.13
N TYR A 236 52.11 6.45 -2.13
CA TYR A 236 51.27 6.20 -0.98
C TYR A 236 50.47 4.91 -1.18
N ALA A 237 50.39 4.09 -0.14
CA ALA A 237 49.53 2.91 -0.10
C ALA A 237 48.15 3.34 0.43
N VAL A 238 47.11 3.18 -0.39
CA VAL A 238 45.72 3.31 0.05
C VAL A 238 45.32 1.98 0.68
N ILE A 239 45.18 1.94 2.00
CA ILE A 239 44.64 0.79 2.71
C ILE A 239 43.13 1.00 2.84
N ALA A 240 42.35 0.32 1.98
CA ALA A 240 40.91 0.21 2.12
C ALA A 240 40.59 -1.03 2.97
N PHE A 241 39.93 -0.86 4.12
CA PHE A 241 39.40 -1.97 4.90
C PHE A 241 38.17 -2.52 4.19
N GLY A 242 38.31 -3.71 3.60
CA GLY A 242 37.24 -4.41 2.90
C GLY A 242 36.19 -4.97 3.86
N GLY A 243 35.01 -4.37 3.85
CA GLY A 243 33.76 -5.03 4.25
C GLY A 243 33.08 -5.60 3.01
N SER A 244 33.11 -6.93 2.90
CA SER A 244 32.23 -7.83 2.13
C SER A 244 31.43 -7.27 0.94
N GLY A 245 31.92 -7.53 -0.29
CA GLY A 245 31.16 -7.37 -1.54
C GLY A 245 32.03 -6.83 -2.67
N LEU A 246 32.02 -7.49 -3.84
CA LEU A 246 32.72 -7.03 -5.08
C LEU A 246 32.13 -5.74 -5.66
N PHE A 247 31.11 -5.19 -5.01
CA PHE A 247 30.62 -3.83 -5.14
C PHE A 247 30.61 -3.27 -3.72
N GLY A 248 31.22 -2.10 -3.50
CA GLY A 248 31.12 -1.40 -2.20
C GLY A 248 29.67 -1.16 -1.81
N PRO A 249 29.37 -0.55 -0.64
CA PRO A 249 28.00 -0.14 -0.36
C PRO A 249 27.50 0.64 -1.57
N GLU A 250 26.46 0.13 -2.24
CA GLU A 250 25.82 0.83 -3.33
C GLU A 250 25.43 2.19 -2.78
N THR A 251 26.21 3.22 -3.11
CA THR A 251 25.77 4.58 -2.95
C THR A 251 24.50 4.66 -3.76
N ALA A 252 23.37 4.84 -3.07
CA ALA A 252 22.08 4.98 -3.71
C ALA A 252 22.27 5.94 -4.90
N PRO A 253 21.87 5.55 -6.12
CA PRO A 253 22.10 6.37 -7.30
C PRO A 253 21.52 7.76 -7.02
N PRO A 254 22.22 8.85 -7.38
CA PRO A 254 21.71 10.19 -7.13
C PRO A 254 20.33 10.31 -7.76
N VAL A 255 19.29 10.38 -6.92
CA VAL A 255 17.94 10.70 -7.36
C VAL A 255 18.03 12.09 -7.96
N GLN A 256 17.93 12.18 -9.28
CA GLN A 256 17.86 13.49 -9.90
C GLN A 256 16.53 14.12 -9.54
N PRO A 257 16.55 15.36 -9.04
CA PRO A 257 15.31 16.09 -8.84
C PRO A 257 14.66 16.29 -10.21
N ASP A 258 13.37 15.97 -10.32
CA ASP A 258 12.56 16.60 -11.34
C ASP A 258 12.75 18.13 -11.23
N VAL A 259 12.70 18.83 -12.36
CA VAL A 259 12.82 20.30 -12.38
C VAL A 259 11.62 20.87 -13.10
N VAL A 260 11.07 21.94 -12.55
CA VAL A 260 10.01 22.73 -13.19
C VAL A 260 10.48 24.16 -13.39
N PHE A 261 10.15 24.71 -14.56
CA PHE A 261 10.35 26.09 -14.93
C PHE A 261 8.99 26.73 -15.13
N VAL A 262 8.78 27.92 -14.57
CA VAL A 262 7.51 28.65 -14.63
C VAL A 262 7.77 30.07 -15.11
N ALA A 263 7.02 30.49 -16.12
CA ALA A 263 7.20 31.79 -16.74
C ALA A 263 6.55 32.91 -15.91
N GLY A 264 7.20 34.07 -15.86
CA GLY A 264 6.59 35.33 -15.43
C GLY A 264 6.26 35.45 -13.94
N ILE A 265 6.74 34.54 -13.09
CA ILE A 265 6.55 34.60 -11.64
C ILE A 265 7.89 34.59 -10.92
N ASP A 266 7.96 35.17 -9.72
CA ASP A 266 9.16 35.16 -8.90
C ASP A 266 9.32 33.84 -8.09
N PRO A 267 10.52 33.52 -7.56
CA PRO A 267 10.74 32.28 -6.83
C PRO A 267 9.91 32.13 -5.56
N GLY A 268 9.51 33.22 -4.91
CA GLY A 268 8.63 33.20 -3.74
C GLY A 268 7.21 32.78 -4.13
N GLU A 269 6.64 33.42 -5.15
CA GLU A 269 5.34 33.01 -5.69
C GLU A 269 5.36 31.55 -6.18
N LEU A 270 6.46 31.11 -6.80
CA LEU A 270 6.63 29.71 -7.21
C LEU A 270 6.55 28.75 -6.01
N LEU A 271 7.22 29.06 -4.90
CA LEU A 271 7.14 28.25 -3.67
C LEU A 271 5.72 28.27 -3.08
N ASP A 272 5.03 29.41 -3.10
CA ASP A 272 3.67 29.53 -2.58
C ASP A 272 2.69 28.68 -3.41
N ARG A 273 2.79 28.71 -4.74
CA ARG A 273 1.98 27.85 -5.63
C ARG A 273 2.24 26.35 -5.41
N LEU A 274 3.46 25.98 -5.01
CA LEU A 274 3.83 24.61 -4.62
C LEU A 274 3.29 24.20 -3.24
N GLY A 275 2.76 25.14 -2.46
CA GLY A 275 2.27 24.89 -1.11
C GLY A 275 3.37 24.94 -0.06
N SER A 276 4.25 25.94 -0.13
CA SER A 276 5.29 26.19 0.88
C SER A 276 4.71 26.23 2.31
N VAL A 277 5.43 25.67 3.28
CA VAL A 277 5.12 25.85 4.70
C VAL A 277 5.82 27.14 5.16
N PRO A 278 5.08 28.22 5.49
CA PRO A 278 5.68 29.54 5.69
C PRO A 278 6.79 29.58 6.75
N ALA A 279 6.62 28.83 7.84
CA ALA A 279 7.61 28.76 8.93
C ALA A 279 8.95 28.12 8.53
N THR A 280 9.03 27.49 7.36
CA THR A 280 10.22 26.77 6.88
C THR A 280 10.94 27.51 5.75
N VAL A 281 10.34 28.62 5.27
CA VAL A 281 10.86 29.40 4.15
C VAL A 281 12.18 30.06 4.56
N GLY A 282 13.23 29.80 3.77
CA GLY A 282 14.55 30.38 4.01
C GLY A 282 15.57 29.99 2.94
N PRO A 283 16.65 30.77 2.80
CA PRO A 283 17.68 30.51 1.80
C PRO A 283 18.52 29.28 2.16
N ARG A 284 18.71 28.34 1.22
CA ARG A 284 19.53 27.12 1.41
C ARG A 284 20.38 26.79 0.19
N SER A 285 21.60 26.32 0.43
CA SER A 285 22.39 25.62 -0.59
C SER A 285 21.77 24.26 -0.88
N ARG A 286 22.18 23.61 -1.97
CA ARG A 286 21.70 22.26 -2.32
C ARG A 286 22.03 21.26 -1.22
N GLU A 287 23.26 21.30 -0.73
CA GLU A 287 23.74 20.42 0.33
C GLU A 287 22.92 20.60 1.62
N GLN A 288 22.72 21.85 2.04
CA GLN A 288 21.91 22.16 3.21
C GLN A 288 20.47 21.68 3.03
N ALA A 289 19.85 21.91 1.87
CA ALA A 289 18.48 21.46 1.62
C ALA A 289 18.35 19.93 1.66
N ARG A 290 19.30 19.19 1.09
CA ARG A 290 19.33 17.72 1.15
C ARG A 290 19.50 17.20 2.57
N LEU A 291 20.40 17.82 3.33
CA LEU A 291 20.62 17.50 4.74
C LEU A 291 19.34 17.74 5.55
N SER A 292 18.70 18.89 5.37
CA SER A 292 17.44 19.23 6.04
C SER A 292 16.30 18.28 5.63
N ALA A 293 16.21 17.91 4.35
CA ALA A 293 15.17 17.02 3.84
C ALA A 293 15.24 15.60 4.41
N GLY A 294 16.45 15.10 4.70
CA GLY A 294 16.66 13.80 5.34
C GLY A 294 16.54 13.81 6.86
N ALA A 295 16.37 14.98 7.48
CA ALA A 295 16.38 15.12 8.93
C ALA A 295 14.99 14.96 9.55
N PRO A 296 14.90 14.60 10.85
CA PRO A 296 13.64 14.55 11.58
C PRO A 296 12.80 15.83 11.46
N TRP A 297 13.46 17.00 11.38
CA TRP A 297 12.82 18.31 11.16
C TRP A 297 11.94 18.37 9.89
N ALA A 298 12.31 17.66 8.82
CA ALA A 298 11.50 17.62 7.61
C ALA A 298 10.25 16.75 7.75
N ALA A 299 10.25 15.75 8.64
CA ALA A 299 9.20 14.73 8.75
C ALA A 299 8.81 14.14 7.38
N HIS A 300 9.81 13.84 6.54
CA HIS A 300 9.62 13.33 5.16
C HIS A 300 8.79 14.23 4.22
N ARG A 301 8.53 15.49 4.58
CA ARG A 301 7.92 16.47 3.67
C ARG A 301 8.88 16.79 2.52
N PRO A 302 8.36 17.03 1.30
CA PRO A 302 9.19 17.42 0.17
C PRO A 302 9.93 18.73 0.45
N MET A 303 11.24 18.76 0.19
CA MET A 303 12.07 19.96 0.27
C MET A 303 12.31 20.50 -1.13
N VAL A 304 11.96 21.77 -1.35
CA VAL A 304 12.15 22.43 -2.64
C VAL A 304 13.03 23.67 -2.50
N ARG A 305 13.88 23.88 -3.51
CA ARG A 305 14.65 25.11 -3.73
C ARG A 305 14.13 25.78 -4.99
N ALA A 306 14.01 27.11 -4.98
CA ALA A 306 13.55 27.91 -6.10
C ALA A 306 14.51 29.06 -6.41
N GLY A 307 14.76 29.29 -7.69
CA GLY A 307 15.62 30.36 -8.19
C GLY A 307 15.07 30.98 -9.47
N SER A 308 15.71 32.03 -9.95
CA SER A 308 15.39 32.66 -11.23
C SER A 308 16.40 32.25 -12.30
N CYS A 309 15.95 32.13 -13.55
CA CYS A 309 16.80 31.76 -14.68
C CYS A 309 16.31 32.43 -15.97
N GLY A 310 17.25 32.74 -16.87
CA GLY A 310 16.94 33.36 -18.16
C GLY A 310 16.13 34.66 -18.05
N ASP A 311 15.42 34.99 -19.15
CA ASP A 311 14.62 36.21 -19.25
C ASP A 311 13.19 35.98 -18.74
N GLY A 312 13.01 36.09 -17.42
CA GLY A 312 11.69 36.08 -16.79
C GLY A 312 11.14 34.71 -16.41
N TRP A 313 12.00 33.71 -16.20
CA TRP A 313 11.59 32.40 -15.67
C TRP A 313 12.06 32.21 -14.24
N SER A 314 11.26 31.49 -13.45
CA SER A 314 11.67 30.89 -12.19
C SER A 314 11.70 29.37 -12.31
N TYR A 315 12.58 28.71 -11.57
CA TYR A 315 12.69 27.26 -11.56
C TYR A 315 12.68 26.72 -10.14
N ALA A 316 12.27 25.46 -9.99
CA ALA A 316 12.32 24.75 -8.73
C ALA A 316 12.94 23.36 -8.88
N THR A 317 13.77 22.98 -7.90
CA THR A 317 14.37 21.64 -7.75
C THR A 317 13.91 21.01 -6.44
N GLN A 318 13.58 19.72 -6.46
CA GLN A 318 13.17 19.00 -5.26
C GLN A 318 14.33 18.21 -4.66
N GLU A 319 14.89 18.68 -3.56
CA GLU A 319 16.12 18.11 -2.97
C GLU A 319 15.87 16.91 -2.05
N GLY A 320 14.62 16.57 -1.75
CA GLY A 320 14.26 15.37 -1.00
C GLY A 320 12.76 15.24 -0.77
N GLY A 321 12.36 14.12 -0.16
CA GLY A 321 10.95 13.74 0.02
C GLY A 321 10.27 13.25 -1.26
N ASP A 322 8.95 13.10 -1.22
CA ASP A 322 8.17 12.54 -2.32
C ASP A 322 8.14 13.41 -3.56
N ALA A 323 8.26 12.79 -4.74
CA ALA A 323 8.17 13.47 -6.02
C ALA A 323 6.84 14.26 -6.18
N GLN A 324 6.95 15.59 -6.30
CA GLN A 324 5.78 16.46 -6.48
C GLN A 324 5.58 16.91 -7.93
N PHE A 325 6.65 17.14 -8.67
CA PHE A 325 6.59 17.83 -9.97
C PHE A 325 5.97 17.01 -11.10
N GLY A 326 5.81 15.69 -10.92
CA GLY A 326 5.07 14.85 -11.86
C GLY A 326 3.56 14.82 -11.66
N ARG A 327 3.05 15.46 -10.61
CA ARG A 327 1.64 15.40 -10.24
C ARG A 327 0.83 16.40 -11.07
N PRO A 328 -0.26 15.98 -11.75
CA PRO A 328 -1.09 16.88 -12.57
C PRO A 328 -1.59 18.11 -11.81
N GLU A 329 -1.95 17.95 -10.55
CA GLU A 329 -2.52 19.01 -9.70
C GLU A 329 -1.48 20.08 -9.35
N VAL A 330 -0.23 19.65 -9.19
CA VAL A 330 0.92 20.55 -8.98
C VAL A 330 1.17 21.34 -10.26
N LEU A 331 1.29 20.66 -11.41
CA LEU A 331 1.52 21.31 -12.70
C LEU A 331 0.36 22.25 -13.08
N GLY A 332 -0.87 21.84 -12.78
CA GLY A 332 -2.08 22.65 -12.97
C GLY A 332 -2.07 23.91 -12.12
N ARG A 333 -1.67 23.84 -10.85
CA ARG A 333 -1.50 25.02 -9.98
C ARG A 333 -0.36 25.93 -10.46
N LEU A 334 0.78 25.36 -10.82
CA LEU A 334 1.95 26.13 -11.30
C LEU A 334 1.65 26.91 -12.57
N SER A 335 0.94 26.31 -13.52
CA SER A 335 0.64 26.89 -14.83
C SER A 335 -0.55 27.86 -14.84
N ARG A 336 -1.21 28.16 -13.71
CA ARG A 336 -2.35 29.09 -13.70
C ARG A 336 -1.95 30.49 -14.19
N GLY A 337 -2.56 30.94 -15.27
CA GLY A 337 -2.28 32.25 -15.89
C GLY A 337 -0.89 32.33 -16.52
N THR A 338 -0.23 31.19 -16.74
CA THR A 338 1.15 31.13 -17.23
C THR A 338 1.48 29.77 -17.87
N ARG A 339 2.76 29.54 -18.12
CA ARG A 339 3.32 28.35 -18.73
C ARG A 339 4.35 27.70 -17.81
N VAL A 340 4.34 26.37 -17.82
CA VAL A 340 5.29 25.51 -17.11
C VAL A 340 6.02 24.62 -18.11
N VAL A 341 7.33 24.47 -17.93
CA VAL A 341 8.13 23.44 -18.59
C VAL A 341 8.71 22.54 -17.51
N ARG A 342 8.42 21.24 -17.56
CA ARG A 342 8.95 20.24 -16.64
C ARG A 342 9.98 19.38 -17.36
N LEU A 343 11.10 19.13 -16.68
CA LEU A 343 12.09 18.13 -17.04
C LEU A 343 12.00 16.97 -16.05
N ALA A 344 11.75 15.77 -16.56
CA ALA A 344 11.64 14.56 -15.74
C ALA A 344 12.52 13.45 -16.29
N LYS A 345 13.35 12.84 -15.43
CA LYS A 345 14.18 11.70 -15.80
C LYS A 345 13.35 10.41 -15.76
N GLN A 346 13.38 9.63 -16.83
CA GLN A 346 12.79 8.30 -16.91
C GLN A 346 13.84 7.31 -17.41
N GLY A 347 14.55 6.67 -16.49
CA GLY A 347 15.68 5.80 -16.83
C GLY A 347 16.81 6.59 -17.51
N TYR A 348 17.08 6.30 -18.78
CA TYR A 348 18.09 6.97 -19.62
C TYR A 348 17.52 8.12 -20.46
N GLU A 349 16.23 8.43 -20.33
CA GLU A 349 15.53 9.46 -21.11
C GLU A 349 15.21 10.67 -20.22
N VAL A 350 15.16 11.86 -20.82
CA VAL A 350 14.50 13.03 -20.21
C VAL A 350 13.23 13.31 -20.99
N ARG A 351 12.12 13.38 -20.27
CA ARG A 351 10.84 13.83 -20.78
C ARG A 351 10.72 15.33 -20.52
N VAL A 352 10.56 16.10 -21.59
CA VAL A 352 10.13 17.50 -21.52
C VAL A 352 8.61 17.50 -21.59
N THR A 353 7.96 18.09 -20.59
CA THR A 353 6.50 18.28 -20.56
C THR A 353 6.19 19.76 -20.51
N VAL A 354 5.29 20.23 -21.36
CA VAL A 354 4.85 21.63 -21.37
C VAL A 354 3.40 21.68 -20.94
N VAL A 355 3.09 22.55 -19.97
CA VAL A 355 1.74 22.76 -19.46
C VAL A 355 1.43 24.25 -19.53
N GLU A 356 0.29 24.60 -20.11
CA GLU A 356 -0.19 25.98 -20.22
C GLU A 356 -1.60 26.06 -19.66
N ASP A 357 -1.83 26.94 -18.68
CA ASP A 357 -3.13 27.11 -18.03
C ASP A 357 -3.79 25.77 -17.63
N GLY A 358 -3.00 24.87 -17.05
CA GLY A 358 -3.43 23.54 -16.60
C GLY A 358 -3.60 22.48 -17.68
N THR A 359 -3.40 22.82 -18.95
CA THR A 359 -3.51 21.88 -20.07
C THR A 359 -2.12 21.44 -20.54
N GLU A 360 -1.86 20.12 -20.51
CA GLU A 360 -0.64 19.57 -21.11
C GLU A 360 -0.67 19.76 -22.63
N ARG A 361 0.46 20.18 -23.20
CA ARG A 361 0.70 20.37 -24.63
C ARG A 361 1.57 19.22 -25.14
N PRO A 362 0.99 18.05 -25.46
CA PRO A 362 1.77 16.87 -25.85
C PRO A 362 2.60 17.09 -27.11
N GLU A 363 2.15 17.96 -28.02
CA GLU A 363 2.87 18.37 -29.23
C GLU A 363 4.14 19.19 -28.96
N ALA A 364 4.21 19.88 -27.81
CA ALA A 364 5.39 20.61 -27.36
C ALA A 364 6.30 19.75 -26.46
N GLY A 365 5.77 18.64 -25.95
CA GLY A 365 6.53 17.65 -25.20
C GLY A 365 7.34 16.76 -26.12
N HIS A 366 8.59 16.46 -25.73
CA HIS A 366 9.43 15.54 -26.47
C HIS A 366 10.33 14.75 -25.54
N ARG A 367 10.83 13.62 -26.04
CA ARG A 367 11.81 12.79 -25.34
C ARG A 367 13.19 13.10 -25.90
N VAL A 368 14.15 13.32 -25.00
CA VAL A 368 15.55 13.38 -25.35
C VAL A 368 16.18 12.05 -24.96
N GLU A 369 16.48 11.24 -25.98
CA GLU A 369 17.26 10.01 -25.81
C GLU A 369 18.73 10.39 -25.61
N SER A 370 19.35 9.80 -24.59
CA SER A 370 20.81 9.79 -24.48
C SER A 370 21.39 8.65 -25.31
N PRO A 371 22.24 8.95 -26.31
CA PRO A 371 23.11 7.93 -26.85
C PRO A 371 24.12 7.55 -25.76
N ARG A 372 24.18 6.26 -25.40
CA ARG A 372 25.17 5.67 -24.48
C ARG A 372 26.56 5.75 -25.12
N GLU A 373 27.24 6.87 -25.01
CA GLU A 373 28.56 7.09 -25.63
C GLU A 373 29.73 6.83 -24.67
N ASP A 374 29.48 6.35 -23.45
CA ASP A 374 30.55 6.06 -22.47
C ASP A 374 31.20 4.70 -22.75
N TYR A 375 31.91 4.58 -23.86
CA TYR A 375 32.77 3.43 -24.09
C TYR A 375 34.00 3.50 -23.17
N VAL A 376 34.34 2.38 -22.53
CA VAL A 376 35.55 2.29 -21.71
C VAL A 376 36.76 2.40 -22.63
N THR A 377 37.67 3.32 -22.36
CA THR A 377 38.98 3.41 -23.02
C THR A 377 40.08 2.92 -22.09
N GLY A 378 41.04 2.18 -22.63
CA GLY A 378 42.25 1.75 -21.93
C GLY A 378 43.18 2.92 -21.59
N PRO A 379 44.23 2.67 -20.79
CA PRO A 379 45.22 3.68 -20.39
C PRO A 379 45.97 4.33 -21.57
N ASP A 380 45.91 3.70 -22.74
CA ASP A 380 46.48 4.12 -24.02
C ASP A 380 45.50 4.94 -24.90
N GLY A 381 44.29 5.19 -24.40
CA GLY A 381 43.24 5.92 -25.12
C GLY A 381 42.51 5.10 -26.17
N GLN A 382 42.74 3.79 -26.26
CA GLN A 382 42.05 2.90 -27.22
C GLN A 382 40.79 2.27 -26.60
N PRO A 383 39.79 1.86 -27.40
CA PRO A 383 38.63 1.08 -26.95
C PRO A 383 39.01 -0.14 -26.09
N ALA A 384 38.47 -0.25 -24.87
CA ALA A 384 38.58 -1.47 -24.08
C ALA A 384 37.58 -2.51 -24.62
N LEU A 385 38.07 -3.70 -24.95
CA LEU A 385 37.29 -4.75 -25.63
C LEU A 385 37.04 -5.98 -24.72
N GLY A 386 35.89 -6.62 -24.94
CA GLY A 386 35.38 -7.84 -24.34
C GLY A 386 36.22 -9.05 -24.70
N ARG A 387 36.03 -10.14 -23.96
CA ARG A 387 36.56 -11.45 -24.36
C ARG A 387 36.14 -11.83 -25.78
N ASP A 388 35.01 -11.31 -26.25
CA ASP A 388 34.46 -11.56 -27.58
C ASP A 388 34.66 -10.39 -28.57
N GLY A 389 35.55 -9.43 -28.25
CA GLY A 389 35.84 -8.28 -29.12
C GLY A 389 34.80 -7.15 -29.09
N GLN A 390 33.77 -7.26 -28.25
CA GLN A 390 32.78 -6.20 -28.06
C GLN A 390 33.32 -5.07 -27.16
N GLN A 391 33.19 -3.81 -27.56
CA GLN A 391 33.66 -2.69 -26.75
C GLN A 391 32.90 -2.61 -25.42
N TRP A 392 33.63 -2.55 -24.30
CA TRP A 392 33.03 -2.42 -22.98
C TRP A 392 32.39 -1.04 -22.86
N GLN A 393 31.17 -1.01 -22.35
CA GLN A 393 30.45 0.22 -22.05
C GLN A 393 30.50 0.45 -20.55
N ARG A 394 30.83 1.67 -20.14
CA ARG A 394 30.70 2.09 -18.75
C ARG A 394 29.24 2.46 -18.53
N ILE A 395 28.59 1.78 -17.59
CA ILE A 395 27.30 2.25 -17.09
C ILE A 395 27.60 3.46 -16.21
N GLY A 396 27.46 4.65 -16.80
CA GLY A 396 27.72 5.92 -16.12
C GLY A 396 26.73 6.16 -14.98
N VAL A 397 27.28 6.54 -13.82
CA VAL A 397 26.57 7.05 -12.64
C VAL A 397 26.28 8.55 -12.77
N ASP A 398 26.30 9.06 -14.00
CA ASP A 398 26.15 10.49 -14.28
C ASP A 398 24.73 10.91 -13.88
N PRO A 399 24.57 12.04 -13.17
CA PRO A 399 23.27 12.48 -12.74
C PRO A 399 22.38 12.64 -13.98
N TRP A 400 22.85 13.32 -15.04
CA TRP A 400 22.09 13.57 -16.26
C TRP A 400 22.30 12.46 -17.32
N PRO A 401 21.45 12.35 -18.36
CA PRO A 401 21.57 11.29 -19.36
C PRO A 401 22.96 11.29 -20.00
N GLY A 402 23.51 10.09 -20.24
CA GLY A 402 24.83 9.82 -20.82
C GLY A 402 25.30 10.84 -21.87
N SER A 403 26.59 11.19 -21.71
CA SER A 403 27.36 12.26 -22.35
C SER A 403 26.89 13.70 -22.06
N THR A 404 27.83 14.52 -21.57
CA THR A 404 27.70 15.98 -21.39
C THR A 404 27.09 16.68 -22.61
N ALA A 405 27.28 16.11 -23.81
CA ALA A 405 26.79 16.65 -25.08
C ALA A 405 25.27 16.50 -25.29
N ALA A 406 24.64 15.41 -24.85
CA ALA A 406 23.18 15.26 -24.94
C ALA A 406 22.48 16.24 -23.99
N TYR A 407 23.02 16.38 -22.78
CA TYR A 407 22.55 17.35 -21.81
C TYR A 407 22.75 18.80 -22.25
N ALA A 408 23.92 19.14 -22.80
CA ALA A 408 24.18 20.47 -23.35
C ALA A 408 23.22 20.81 -24.50
N ARG A 409 22.87 19.84 -25.36
CA ARG A 409 21.86 20.02 -26.42
C ARG A 409 20.47 20.28 -25.86
N LEU A 410 20.06 19.56 -24.82
CA LEU A 410 18.78 19.80 -24.12
C LEU A 410 18.72 21.24 -23.57
N LEU A 411 19.75 21.66 -22.82
CA LEU A 411 19.80 23.01 -22.25
C LEU A 411 19.83 24.10 -23.33
N ALA A 412 20.58 23.88 -24.42
CA ALA A 412 20.60 24.77 -25.57
C ALA A 412 19.22 24.86 -26.24
N GLY A 413 18.50 23.74 -26.34
CA GLY A 413 17.12 23.69 -26.83
C GLY A 413 16.17 24.51 -25.96
N LEU A 414 16.21 24.34 -24.64
CA LEU A 414 15.42 25.15 -23.69
C LEU A 414 15.72 26.64 -23.79
N THR A 415 17.00 26.99 -23.97
CA THR A 415 17.42 28.38 -24.17
C THR A 415 16.88 28.94 -25.49
N ALA A 416 17.01 28.19 -26.59
CA ALA A 416 16.58 28.63 -27.92
C ALA A 416 15.06 28.69 -28.08
N GLU A 417 14.33 27.73 -27.51
CA GLU A 417 12.88 27.60 -27.69
C GLU A 417 12.10 28.45 -26.67
N TYR A 418 12.59 28.54 -25.42
CA TYR A 418 11.85 29.15 -24.31
C TYR A 418 12.56 30.31 -23.63
N GLY A 419 13.83 30.59 -23.98
CA GLY A 419 14.64 31.58 -23.27
C GLY A 419 15.09 31.13 -21.87
N ILE A 420 15.00 29.83 -21.57
CA ILE A 420 15.37 29.27 -20.26
C ILE A 420 16.87 29.00 -20.25
N SER A 421 17.64 29.90 -19.65
CA SER A 421 19.08 29.74 -19.41
C SER A 421 19.32 29.27 -17.98
N TRP A 422 19.41 27.96 -17.78
CA TRP A 422 19.62 27.33 -16.47
C TRP A 422 20.81 26.37 -16.49
N ASN A 423 21.65 26.46 -15.46
CA ASN A 423 22.78 25.57 -15.24
C ASN A 423 22.70 25.00 -13.81
N PRO A 424 22.53 23.68 -13.64
CA PRO A 424 22.36 23.05 -12.32
C PRO A 424 23.62 23.12 -11.44
N THR A 425 24.78 23.42 -12.02
CA THR A 425 26.05 23.50 -11.29
C THR A 425 26.17 24.83 -10.56
N ASP A 426 25.67 25.90 -11.18
CA ASP A 426 25.79 27.27 -10.66
C ASP A 426 24.93 27.45 -9.40
N ASP A 427 23.83 26.70 -9.29
CA ASP A 427 22.96 26.81 -8.14
C ASP A 427 23.36 25.94 -6.93
N ALA A 428 24.33 25.02 -7.08
CA ALA A 428 24.62 24.04 -6.04
C ALA A 428 25.06 24.70 -4.73
N ALA A 429 25.95 25.70 -4.82
CA ALA A 429 26.44 26.48 -3.69
C ALA A 429 25.57 27.71 -3.37
N ALA A 430 24.72 28.15 -4.31
CA ALA A 430 23.93 29.36 -4.15
C ALA A 430 22.85 29.19 -3.07
N PRO A 431 22.72 30.14 -2.12
CA PRO A 431 21.63 30.13 -1.15
C PRO A 431 20.33 30.58 -1.84
N LEU A 432 19.50 29.61 -2.24
CA LEU A 432 18.24 29.84 -2.95
C LEU A 432 17.04 29.78 -2.02
N ALA A 433 15.96 30.49 -2.36
CA ALA A 433 14.71 30.43 -1.61
C ALA A 433 14.26 28.97 -1.51
N SER A 434 14.05 28.46 -0.30
CA SER A 434 13.76 27.04 -0.08
C SER A 434 12.69 26.86 0.99
N ALA A 435 11.89 25.82 0.87
CA ALA A 435 10.85 25.51 1.85
C ALA A 435 10.53 24.02 1.86
N LEU A 436 10.04 23.53 3.01
CA LEU A 436 9.26 22.30 3.02
C LEU A 436 7.90 22.58 2.40
N LEU A 437 7.39 21.62 1.64
CA LEU A 437 6.05 21.68 1.08
C LEU A 437 5.06 20.98 2.00
N LEU A 438 3.86 21.53 2.04
CA LEU A 438 2.66 20.79 2.38
C LEU A 438 2.06 20.29 1.06
N PRO A 439 2.21 19.00 0.69
CA PRO A 439 1.78 18.51 -0.61
C PRO A 439 0.33 18.87 -0.92
N VAL A 440 0.04 19.26 -2.15
CA VAL A 440 -1.34 19.48 -2.61
C VAL A 440 -2.10 18.15 -2.63
N LEU A 441 -3.42 18.15 -2.46
CA LEU A 441 -4.20 16.92 -2.58
C LEU A 441 -4.29 16.48 -4.04
N ASP A 442 -4.36 15.17 -4.28
CA ASP A 442 -4.64 14.64 -5.62
C ASP A 442 -6.02 15.11 -6.09
N GLU A 443 -6.23 15.15 -7.41
CA GLU A 443 -7.55 15.27 -7.99
C GLU A 443 -8.38 14.06 -7.62
N VAL A 444 -9.67 14.28 -7.42
CA VAL A 444 -10.60 13.17 -7.22
C VAL A 444 -10.96 12.66 -8.61
N PRO A 445 -10.51 11.46 -9.02
CA PRO A 445 -10.87 10.94 -10.34
C PRO A 445 -12.38 10.69 -10.40
N GLU A 446 -12.98 10.97 -11.55
CA GLU A 446 -14.35 10.53 -11.82
C GLU A 446 -14.41 9.00 -11.77
N ALA A 447 -15.42 8.47 -11.09
CA ALA A 447 -15.65 7.03 -11.04
C ALA A 447 -16.01 6.52 -12.45
N ARG A 448 -15.15 5.68 -13.02
CA ARG A 448 -15.34 5.17 -14.39
C ARG A 448 -16.49 4.17 -14.51
N HIS A 449 -16.82 3.46 -13.42
CA HIS A 449 -17.94 2.52 -13.34
C HIS A 449 -18.53 2.55 -11.92
N PRO A 450 -19.87 2.49 -11.77
CA PRO A 450 -20.48 2.40 -10.45
C PRO A 450 -20.18 1.03 -9.84
N VAL A 451 -19.60 1.03 -8.63
CA VAL A 451 -19.45 -0.20 -7.84
C VAL A 451 -20.81 -0.59 -7.29
N THR A 452 -21.22 -1.83 -7.58
CA THR A 452 -22.52 -2.37 -7.17
C THR A 452 -22.45 -3.17 -5.88
N VAL A 453 -21.28 -3.64 -5.47
CA VAL A 453 -21.09 -4.44 -4.24
C VAL A 453 -19.94 -3.89 -3.42
N VAL A 454 -20.19 -3.66 -2.12
CA VAL A 454 -19.19 -3.20 -1.15
C VAL A 454 -19.18 -4.13 0.05
N ARG A 455 -18.06 -4.82 0.33
CA ARG A 455 -17.94 -5.75 1.47
C ARG A 455 -19.14 -6.71 1.56
N ASP A 456 -19.42 -7.47 0.50
CA ASP A 456 -20.57 -8.40 0.41
C ASP A 456 -21.96 -7.73 0.59
N PHE A 457 -22.08 -6.41 0.41
CA PHE A 457 -23.34 -5.66 0.47
C PHE A 457 -23.70 -5.08 -0.90
N ASP A 458 -24.94 -5.29 -1.36
CA ASP A 458 -25.44 -4.81 -2.65
C ASP A 458 -25.81 -3.31 -2.61
N LEU A 459 -24.79 -2.47 -2.84
CA LEU A 459 -24.97 -1.03 -2.96
C LEU A 459 -25.80 -0.65 -4.20
N GLY A 460 -25.68 -1.42 -5.29
CA GLY A 460 -26.43 -1.16 -6.53
C GLY A 460 -27.94 -1.20 -6.29
N ALA A 461 -28.42 -2.25 -5.62
CA ALA A 461 -29.83 -2.39 -5.27
C ALA A 461 -30.34 -1.24 -4.39
N ILE A 462 -29.52 -0.77 -3.43
CA ILE A 462 -29.86 0.37 -2.57
C ILE A 462 -29.99 1.65 -3.38
N VAL A 463 -29.02 1.92 -4.26
CA VAL A 463 -29.00 3.12 -5.11
C VAL A 463 -30.21 3.15 -6.04
N GLU A 464 -30.59 2.02 -6.62
CA GLU A 464 -31.74 1.92 -7.53
C GLU A 464 -33.09 2.12 -6.82
N ARG A 465 -33.24 1.62 -5.58
CA ARG A 465 -34.51 1.62 -4.85
C ARG A 465 -34.76 2.82 -3.95
N THR A 466 -33.73 3.62 -3.67
CA THR A 466 -33.78 4.71 -2.68
C THR A 466 -33.86 6.07 -3.36
N GLN A 467 -34.71 6.97 -2.85
CA GLN A 467 -34.74 8.35 -3.35
C GLN A 467 -33.40 9.07 -3.11
N PRO A 468 -32.89 9.88 -4.06
CA PRO A 468 -31.57 10.50 -3.95
C PRO A 468 -31.34 11.33 -2.68
N GLU A 469 -32.35 12.06 -2.21
CA GLU A 469 -32.25 12.90 -1.01
C GLU A 469 -32.09 12.04 0.26
N ARG A 470 -32.87 10.97 0.38
CA ARG A 470 -32.76 10.02 1.49
C ARG A 470 -31.42 9.29 1.47
N LEU A 471 -30.99 8.82 0.30
CA LEU A 471 -29.67 8.20 0.17
C LEU A 471 -28.56 9.18 0.57
N ARG A 472 -28.68 10.46 0.19
CA ARG A 472 -27.70 11.49 0.55
C ARG A 472 -27.66 11.71 2.05
N SER A 473 -28.81 11.82 2.70
CA SER A 473 -28.91 11.96 4.16
C SER A 473 -28.31 10.76 4.88
N ALA A 474 -28.65 9.53 4.46
CA ALA A 474 -28.06 8.32 5.01
C ALA A 474 -26.54 8.29 4.85
N MET A 475 -26.02 8.62 3.67
CA MET A 475 -24.57 8.68 3.45
C MET A 475 -23.88 9.78 4.26
N ALA A 476 -24.54 10.91 4.51
CA ALA A 476 -24.01 11.93 5.41
C ALA A 476 -23.93 11.42 6.87
N SER A 477 -24.94 10.69 7.35
CA SER A 477 -24.91 10.03 8.66
C SER A 477 -23.79 8.99 8.75
N GLN A 478 -23.61 8.18 7.70
CA GLN A 478 -22.52 7.21 7.61
C GLN A 478 -21.14 7.88 7.58
N LEU A 479 -21.00 9.00 6.87
CA LEU A 479 -19.78 9.79 6.83
C LEU A 479 -19.48 10.43 8.19
N ALA A 480 -20.49 10.91 8.91
CA ALA A 480 -20.31 11.44 10.26
C ALA A 480 -19.86 10.34 11.25
N ARG A 481 -20.42 9.13 11.16
CA ARG A 481 -19.94 7.98 11.95
C ARG A 481 -18.50 7.61 11.60
N LEU A 482 -18.15 7.55 10.31
CA LEU A 482 -16.76 7.34 9.86
C LEU A 482 -15.81 8.41 10.43
N ALA A 483 -16.24 9.66 10.44
CA ALA A 483 -15.45 10.76 10.98
C ALA A 483 -15.18 10.58 12.48
N SER A 484 -16.19 10.15 13.23
CA SER A 484 -16.08 9.85 14.67
C SER A 484 -15.20 8.62 14.93
N GLU A 485 -15.36 7.55 14.14
CA GLU A 485 -14.55 6.33 14.21
C GLU A 485 -13.04 6.60 13.98
N THR A 486 -12.72 7.64 13.21
CA THR A 486 -11.35 8.05 12.88
C THR A 486 -10.88 9.29 13.65
N ALA A 487 -11.75 9.87 14.48
CA ALA A 487 -11.54 11.10 15.24
C ALA A 487 -11.20 12.34 14.40
N ILE A 488 -11.56 12.39 13.10
CA ILE A 488 -11.36 13.61 12.28
C ILE A 488 -12.42 14.68 12.55
N ASP A 489 -13.54 14.31 13.17
CA ASP A 489 -14.56 15.25 13.66
C ASP A 489 -14.05 16.13 14.82
N GLY A 490 -12.92 15.79 15.44
CA GLY A 490 -12.24 16.64 16.42
C GLY A 490 -11.60 17.90 15.83
N TYR A 491 -11.41 18.00 14.51
CA TYR A 491 -10.79 19.17 13.88
C TYR A 491 -11.81 20.29 13.64
N PRO A 492 -11.51 21.55 14.03
CA PRO A 492 -12.45 22.65 13.94
C PRO A 492 -12.81 23.05 12.51
N GLU A 493 -12.01 22.65 11.51
CA GLU A 493 -12.30 22.85 10.10
C GLU A 493 -13.20 21.74 9.52
N ILE A 494 -13.13 20.51 10.06
CA ILE A 494 -13.84 19.33 9.53
C ILE A 494 -15.23 19.18 10.15
N ALA A 495 -15.39 19.39 11.46
CA ALA A 495 -16.69 19.26 12.12
C ALA A 495 -17.79 20.13 11.46
N PRO A 496 -17.57 21.45 11.23
CA PRO A 496 -18.55 22.28 10.54
C PRO A 496 -18.83 21.83 9.11
N ALA A 497 -17.82 21.34 8.40
CA ALA A 497 -17.96 20.83 7.03
C ALA A 497 -18.85 19.58 6.98
N LEU A 498 -18.72 18.68 7.96
CA LEU A 498 -19.60 17.51 8.09
C LEU A 498 -21.04 17.92 8.38
N GLU A 499 -21.26 18.88 9.27
CA GLU A 499 -22.60 19.40 9.57
C GLU A 499 -23.26 20.05 8.34
N GLN A 500 -22.53 20.91 7.63
CA GLN A 500 -22.99 21.54 6.40
C GLN A 500 -23.33 20.51 5.33
N ALA A 501 -22.45 19.53 5.12
CA ALA A 501 -22.66 18.44 4.19
C ALA A 501 -23.92 17.63 4.54
N GLY A 502 -24.17 17.38 5.83
CA GLY A 502 -25.38 16.70 6.32
C GLY A 502 -26.67 17.49 6.11
N ARG A 503 -26.61 18.82 6.14
CA ARG A 503 -27.74 19.71 5.81
C ARG A 503 -27.92 19.93 4.30
N GLY A 504 -27.02 19.41 3.47
CA GLY A 504 -27.00 19.65 2.03
C GLY A 504 -26.54 21.07 1.66
N GLU A 505 -25.87 21.77 2.57
CA GLU A 505 -25.32 23.11 2.35
C GLU A 505 -23.97 23.02 1.62
N PRO A 506 -23.61 24.04 0.80
CA PRO A 506 -22.32 24.08 0.13
C PRO A 506 -21.19 24.22 1.16
N VAL A 507 -20.16 23.37 1.03
CA VAL A 507 -18.94 23.42 1.84
C VAL A 507 -17.82 24.11 1.05
N ASP A 508 -17.10 25.02 1.71
CA ASP A 508 -15.96 25.71 1.10
C ASP A 508 -14.74 24.76 1.01
N LEU A 509 -14.40 24.37 -0.22
CA LEU A 509 -13.22 23.58 -0.59
C LEU A 509 -12.22 24.41 -1.40
N THR A 510 -12.15 25.73 -1.19
CA THR A 510 -11.16 26.58 -1.83
C THR A 510 -9.74 26.07 -1.58
N ALA A 511 -8.93 26.10 -2.65
CA ALA A 511 -7.52 25.75 -2.59
C ALA A 511 -6.82 26.66 -1.56
N ASP A 512 -6.01 26.07 -0.67
CA ASP A 512 -5.32 26.78 0.41
C ASP A 512 -6.26 27.42 1.46
N GLY A 513 -7.57 27.15 1.38
CA GLY A 513 -8.53 27.43 2.44
C GLY A 513 -8.32 26.54 3.67
N ALA A 514 -8.97 26.87 4.79
CA ALA A 514 -8.75 26.20 6.08
C ALA A 514 -8.99 24.68 6.02
N LEU A 515 -10.06 24.25 5.34
CA LEU A 515 -10.38 22.84 5.16
C LEU A 515 -9.37 22.11 4.26
N ASP A 516 -8.95 22.72 3.14
CA ASP A 516 -7.93 22.17 2.24
C ASP A 516 -6.60 21.97 2.99
N LEU A 517 -6.15 22.98 3.73
CA LEU A 517 -4.91 22.92 4.53
C LEU A 517 -4.98 21.86 5.63
N ARG A 518 -6.14 21.70 6.28
CA ARG A 518 -6.34 20.62 7.27
C ARG A 518 -6.21 19.24 6.62
N MET A 519 -6.90 19.01 5.51
CA MET A 519 -6.85 17.73 4.80
C MET A 519 -5.42 17.41 4.31
N ARG A 520 -4.69 18.41 3.80
CA ARG A 520 -3.30 18.24 3.38
C ARG A 520 -2.37 17.94 4.56
N THR A 521 -2.61 18.56 5.71
CA THR A 521 -1.86 18.28 6.95
C THR A 521 -2.07 16.83 7.38
N ILE A 522 -3.32 16.33 7.40
CA ILE A 522 -3.61 14.93 7.74
C ILE A 522 -2.90 13.97 6.77
N ARG A 523 -2.92 14.26 5.47
CA ARG A 523 -2.20 13.46 4.48
C ARG A 523 -0.68 13.49 4.68
N ALA A 524 -0.13 14.64 5.02
CA ALA A 524 1.29 14.81 5.32
C ALA A 524 1.70 14.01 6.58
N GLU A 525 0.86 13.95 7.60
CA GLU A 525 1.07 13.10 8.79
C GLU A 525 1.13 11.62 8.42
N ALA A 526 0.13 11.12 7.68
CA ALA A 526 0.09 9.74 7.24
C ALA A 526 1.36 9.36 6.45
N ARG A 527 1.82 10.28 5.57
CA ARG A 527 3.04 10.08 4.80
C ARG A 527 4.30 10.12 5.67
N ALA A 528 4.38 11.06 6.60
CA ALA A 528 5.51 11.24 7.52
C ALA A 528 5.70 10.02 8.42
N VAL A 529 4.61 9.52 9.03
CA VAL A 529 4.64 8.32 9.89
C VAL A 529 5.08 7.10 9.10
N ARG A 530 4.58 6.93 7.86
CA ARG A 530 5.04 5.85 6.97
C ARG A 530 6.54 5.95 6.70
N GLY A 531 7.01 7.15 6.35
CA GLY A 531 8.43 7.40 6.08
C GLY A 531 9.33 7.07 7.27
N LEU A 532 8.92 7.45 8.48
CA LEU A 532 9.66 7.16 9.72
C LEU A 532 9.74 5.66 9.99
N LEU A 533 8.63 4.93 9.83
CA LEU A 533 8.62 3.47 9.99
C LEU A 533 9.49 2.76 8.95
N ASP A 534 9.45 3.19 7.69
CA ASP A 534 10.25 2.59 6.63
C ASP A 534 11.74 2.87 6.81
N ALA A 535 12.11 4.07 7.28
CA ALA A 535 13.48 4.41 7.63
C ALA A 535 14.00 3.56 8.80
N ALA A 536 13.18 3.33 9.83
CA ALA A 536 13.56 2.54 10.99
C ALA A 536 13.81 1.06 10.69
N ARG A 537 13.29 0.50 9.57
CA ARG A 537 13.62 -0.88 9.14
C ARG A 537 15.10 -1.08 8.87
N HIS A 538 15.84 0.00 8.59
CA HIS A 538 17.24 0.00 8.20
C HIS A 538 18.16 0.61 9.28
N GLN A 539 17.60 0.97 10.44
CA GLN A 539 18.32 1.64 11.53
C GLN A 539 18.24 0.80 12.81
N PRO A 540 19.25 0.88 13.70
CA PRO A 540 19.25 0.13 14.95
C PRO A 540 18.25 0.68 15.98
N ASP A 541 17.91 1.97 15.89
CA ASP A 541 17.01 2.64 16.83
C ASP A 541 15.54 2.52 16.37
N PRO A 542 14.60 2.30 17.30
CA PRO A 542 13.18 2.23 16.97
C PRO A 542 12.64 3.59 16.50
N ALA A 543 11.68 3.56 15.58
CA ALA A 543 10.96 4.76 15.15
C ALA A 543 10.26 5.43 16.35
N PRO A 544 10.11 6.77 16.35
CA PRO A 544 9.32 7.50 17.36
C PRO A 544 7.81 7.30 17.22
N VAL A 545 7.39 6.47 16.27
CA VAL A 545 6.00 6.19 15.88
C VAL A 545 5.82 4.69 15.71
N THR A 546 4.58 4.21 15.81
CA THR A 546 4.22 2.79 15.73
C THR A 546 3.40 2.48 14.48
N THR A 547 3.25 1.19 14.17
CA THR A 547 2.32 0.73 13.12
C THR A 547 0.87 1.07 13.45
N ALA A 548 0.50 1.19 14.72
CA ALA A 548 -0.82 1.64 15.14
C ALA A 548 -1.06 3.13 14.84
N ASP A 549 -0.04 3.98 15.04
CA ASP A 549 -0.09 5.39 14.63
C ASP A 549 -0.29 5.52 13.12
N LEU A 550 0.41 4.70 12.34
CA LEU A 550 0.26 4.67 10.89
C LEU A 550 -1.17 4.29 10.48
N ALA A 551 -1.74 3.26 11.10
CA ALA A 551 -3.11 2.84 10.83
C ALA A 551 -4.12 3.96 11.16
N ALA A 552 -3.93 4.68 12.26
CA ALA A 552 -4.78 5.81 12.62
C ALA A 552 -4.67 6.98 11.65
N TRP A 553 -3.46 7.41 11.29
CA TRP A 553 -3.29 8.50 10.33
C TRP A 553 -3.77 8.14 8.92
N HIS A 554 -3.59 6.89 8.47
CA HIS A 554 -4.21 6.43 7.24
C HIS A 554 -5.73 6.44 7.32
N GLY A 555 -6.33 6.02 8.45
CA GLY A 555 -7.78 6.09 8.66
C GLY A 555 -8.30 7.52 8.56
N ARG A 556 -7.61 8.46 9.19
CA ARG A 556 -7.92 9.90 9.11
C ARG A 556 -7.81 10.46 7.70
N ASP A 557 -6.73 10.16 6.98
CA ASP A 557 -6.53 10.59 5.59
C ASP A 557 -7.62 10.01 4.66
N ALA A 558 -7.94 8.73 4.83
CA ALA A 558 -8.99 8.07 4.07
C ALA A 558 -10.38 8.69 4.35
N ALA A 559 -10.72 8.98 5.61
CA ALA A 559 -11.98 9.61 5.99
C ALA A 559 -12.07 11.07 5.48
N ALA A 560 -10.98 11.83 5.55
CA ALA A 560 -10.91 13.18 4.97
C ALA A 560 -11.09 13.13 3.43
N GLY A 561 -10.49 12.13 2.78
CA GLY A 561 -10.69 11.83 1.36
C GLY A 561 -12.13 11.44 1.03
N ALA A 562 -12.81 10.69 1.91
CA ALA A 562 -14.22 10.32 1.77
C ALA A 562 -15.14 11.54 1.86
N LEU A 563 -14.89 12.45 2.80
CA LEU A 563 -15.59 13.74 2.87
C LEU A 563 -15.41 14.53 1.57
N ARG A 564 -14.17 14.67 1.09
CA ARG A 564 -13.89 15.37 -0.17
C ARG A 564 -14.59 14.72 -1.36
N ARG A 565 -14.63 13.40 -1.44
CA ARG A 565 -15.39 12.65 -2.46
C ARG A 565 -16.89 12.87 -2.35
N PHE A 566 -17.45 12.89 -1.15
CA PHE A 566 -18.87 13.17 -0.93
C PHE A 566 -19.31 14.57 -1.39
N LEU A 567 -18.39 15.53 -1.30
CA LEU A 567 -18.62 16.90 -1.75
C LEU A 567 -18.45 17.08 -3.26
N LEU A 568 -17.54 16.32 -3.90
CA LEU A 568 -17.14 16.54 -5.30
C LEU A 568 -17.72 15.52 -6.30
N LEU A 569 -18.03 14.29 -5.87
CA LEU A 569 -18.45 13.21 -6.76
C LEU A 569 -19.97 12.96 -6.70
N PRO A 570 -20.53 12.29 -7.72
CA PRO A 570 -21.86 11.72 -7.64
C PRO A 570 -22.00 10.79 -6.43
N LEU A 571 -23.20 10.80 -5.83
CA LEU A 571 -23.50 10.10 -4.58
C LEU A 571 -23.16 8.59 -4.60
N PRO A 572 -23.37 7.82 -5.68
CA PRO A 572 -23.00 6.39 -5.68
C PRO A 572 -21.50 6.15 -5.47
N ALA A 573 -20.64 6.97 -6.10
CA ALA A 573 -19.18 6.85 -5.95
C ALA A 573 -18.71 7.27 -4.54
N ALA A 574 -19.36 8.28 -3.97
CA ALA A 574 -19.11 8.69 -2.59
C ALA A 574 -19.58 7.63 -1.58
N ALA A 575 -20.77 7.05 -1.79
CA ALA A 575 -21.35 6.02 -0.94
C ALA A 575 -20.44 4.79 -0.84
N GLU A 576 -19.91 4.32 -1.98
CA GLU A 576 -18.92 3.24 -2.01
C GLU A 576 -17.71 3.53 -1.12
N THR A 577 -17.14 4.72 -1.26
CA THR A 577 -15.96 5.14 -0.49
C THR A 577 -16.27 5.19 1.01
N ILE A 578 -17.41 5.76 1.40
CA ILE A 578 -17.81 5.89 2.81
C ILE A 578 -18.00 4.50 3.44
N LEU A 579 -18.77 3.61 2.80
CA LEU A 579 -19.12 2.31 3.35
C LEU A 579 -17.94 1.33 3.39
N SER A 580 -17.04 1.39 2.41
CA SER A 580 -15.81 0.57 2.39
C SER A 580 -14.82 0.94 3.50
N LEU A 581 -14.88 2.17 4.00
CA LEU A 581 -14.00 2.69 5.05
C LEU A 581 -14.58 2.60 6.47
N ARG A 582 -15.87 2.30 6.65
CA ARG A 582 -16.50 2.13 7.98
C ARG A 582 -15.73 1.13 8.84
N LEU A 583 -15.39 1.53 10.06
CA LEU A 583 -14.66 0.70 11.02
C LEU A 583 -15.60 -0.19 11.85
N SER A 584 -16.80 0.31 12.19
CA SER A 584 -17.84 -0.48 12.85
C SER A 584 -18.21 -1.70 12.02
N VAL A 585 -18.33 -2.87 12.66
CA VAL A 585 -18.86 -4.09 12.04
C VAL A 585 -20.38 -4.05 11.87
N HIS A 586 -21.06 -3.15 12.59
CA HIS A 586 -22.51 -2.97 12.58
C HIS A 586 -22.99 -1.90 11.58
N TRP A 587 -22.08 -1.40 10.72
CA TRP A 587 -22.37 -0.33 9.78
C TRP A 587 -23.58 -0.63 8.87
N ARG A 588 -23.86 -1.90 8.55
CA ARG A 588 -25.02 -2.32 7.73
C ARG A 588 -26.34 -2.09 8.45
N ASP A 589 -26.41 -2.41 9.74
CA ASP A 589 -27.61 -2.20 10.56
C ASP A 589 -27.84 -0.70 10.79
N GLU A 590 -26.76 0.05 11.03
CA GLU A 590 -26.80 1.51 11.13
C GLU A 590 -27.27 2.15 9.82
N LEU A 591 -26.78 1.67 8.67
CA LEU A 591 -27.22 2.14 7.36
C LEU A 591 -28.70 1.82 7.12
N ALA A 592 -29.15 0.61 7.49
CA ALA A 592 -30.56 0.24 7.37
C ALA A 592 -31.46 1.16 8.21
N ALA A 593 -31.02 1.56 9.41
CA ALA A 593 -31.72 2.55 10.23
C ALA A 593 -31.74 3.93 9.56
N ASP A 594 -30.58 4.42 9.07
CA ASP A 594 -30.50 5.71 8.39
C ASP A 594 -31.35 5.80 7.11
N LEU A 595 -31.59 4.66 6.45
CA LEU A 595 -32.45 4.57 5.26
C LEU A 595 -33.94 4.40 5.60
N ALA A 596 -34.27 4.08 6.85
CA ALA A 596 -35.65 3.97 7.31
C ALA A 596 -36.21 5.33 7.77
N ASP A 597 -35.35 6.19 8.31
CA ASP A 597 -35.62 7.58 8.65
C ASP A 597 -35.85 8.46 7.38
#